data_AF-A0A101RTQ9-F1
#
_entry.id   AF-A0A101RTQ9-F1
#
_cell.length_a   1.000
_cell.length_b   1.000
_cell.length_c   1.000
_cell.angle_alpha   90.00
_cell.angle_beta   90.00
_cell.angle_gamma   90.00
#
_symmetry.space_group_name_H-M   'P 1'
#
loop_
_entity.id
_entity.type
_entity.pdbx_description
1 polymer ?
#
loop_
_entity_poly.entity_id
_entity_poly.type
_entity_poly.pdbx_seq_one_letter_code
_entity_poly.pdbx_strand_id
1 'polypeptide(L)'
;MTTTKKNEPAPATDFPPVLTRAADAETTRDPSSVMTLLADSDHTGGRLTGYRSTFAEGAVGAPAHLHTRAAEMFFVIDGALQVLLGEEITVLEAGDFLVVPPHTPHAFAAAPGRTADVLFVFTPGAGRFDYLRLLGRVMRGEADPQEIKDSSERFDNHYVDSPVWREALAARA
;
A
#
# COMPACT_ATOMS: atom_id res chain seq x y z
N MET A 1 43.04 -15.38 35.71
CA MET A 1 42.05 -16.21 34.98
C MET A 1 41.18 -15.27 34.17
N THR A 2 41.45 -15.17 32.87
CA THR A 2 40.71 -14.29 31.96
C THR A 2 39.78 -15.17 31.15
N THR A 3 38.50 -15.14 31.45
CA THR A 3 37.46 -15.89 30.72
C THR A 3 37.22 -15.19 29.38
N THR A 4 37.75 -15.76 28.31
CA THR A 4 37.40 -15.40 26.94
C THR A 4 35.92 -15.75 26.73
N LYS A 5 35.05 -14.74 26.68
CA LYS A 5 33.70 -14.94 26.12
C LYS A 5 33.87 -15.41 24.68
N LYS A 6 33.49 -16.65 24.39
CA LYS A 6 33.30 -17.12 23.01
C LYS A 6 32.29 -16.18 22.37
N ASN A 7 32.69 -15.51 21.28
CA ASN A 7 31.75 -14.85 20.38
C ASN A 7 30.85 -15.95 19.81
N GLU A 8 29.63 -16.05 20.33
CA GLU A 8 28.58 -16.83 19.70
C GLU A 8 28.25 -16.15 18.35
N PRO A 9 28.14 -16.89 17.24
CA PRO A 9 27.76 -16.28 15.98
C PRO A 9 26.39 -15.64 16.13
N ALA A 10 26.24 -14.41 15.62
CA ALA A 10 24.94 -13.76 15.55
C ALA A 10 23.94 -14.70 14.86
N PRO A 11 22.68 -14.76 15.32
CA PRO A 11 21.67 -15.60 14.69
C PRO A 11 21.60 -15.28 13.20
N ALA A 12 21.55 -16.33 12.36
CA ALA A 12 21.42 -16.16 10.93
C ALA A 12 20.15 -15.36 10.62
N THR A 13 20.27 -14.30 9.83
CA THR A 13 19.14 -13.50 9.39
C THR A 13 18.36 -14.25 8.32
N ASP A 14 17.03 -14.32 8.43
CA ASP A 14 16.16 -15.00 7.46
C ASP A 14 16.17 -14.36 6.05
N PHE A 15 16.68 -13.14 5.92
CA PHE A 15 16.91 -12.43 4.66
C PHE A 15 18.04 -11.39 4.82
N PRO A 16 18.78 -11.02 3.75
CA PRO A 16 19.79 -9.97 3.80
C PRO A 16 19.15 -8.57 3.93
N PRO A 17 19.89 -7.53 4.35
CA PRO A 17 19.39 -6.16 4.33
C PRO A 17 18.88 -5.74 2.94
N VAL A 18 17.68 -5.17 2.89
CA VAL A 18 17.09 -4.62 1.66
C VAL A 18 17.46 -3.16 1.52
N LEU A 19 18.11 -2.81 0.41
CA LEU A 19 18.45 -1.44 0.04
C LEU A 19 17.90 -1.14 -1.34
N THR A 20 16.93 -0.23 -1.40
CA THR A 20 16.39 0.30 -2.66
C THR A 20 16.84 1.74 -2.80
N ARG A 21 17.65 2.02 -3.82
CA ARG A 21 18.06 3.40 -4.15
C ARG A 21 16.93 4.07 -4.91
N ALA A 22 16.59 5.30 -4.55
CA ALA A 22 15.49 6.03 -5.20
C ALA A 22 15.68 6.15 -6.73
N ALA A 23 16.92 6.29 -7.21
CA ALA A 23 17.22 6.37 -8.65
C ALA A 23 16.99 5.04 -9.41
N ASP A 24 17.02 3.92 -8.70
CA ASP A 24 16.90 2.57 -9.26
C ASP A 24 15.56 1.92 -8.91
N ALA A 25 14.71 2.62 -8.14
CA ALA A 25 13.45 2.10 -7.65
C ALA A 25 12.47 1.90 -8.80
N GLU A 26 11.86 0.72 -8.85
CA GLU A 26 10.84 0.45 -9.85
C GLU A 26 9.61 1.32 -9.61
N THR A 27 9.07 1.89 -10.69
CA THR A 27 7.83 2.65 -10.66
C THR A 27 6.77 2.04 -11.57
N THR A 28 5.55 1.93 -11.09
CA THR A 28 4.35 1.73 -11.91
C THR A 28 3.41 2.94 -11.73
N ARG A 29 2.43 3.09 -12.62
CA ARG A 29 1.44 4.15 -12.53
C ARG A 29 0.09 3.70 -13.06
N ASP A 30 -0.95 4.26 -12.46
CA ASP A 30 -2.31 4.24 -12.97
C ASP A 30 -2.80 5.70 -13.11
N PRO A 31 -4.04 5.96 -13.57
CA PRO A 31 -4.55 7.32 -13.67
C PRO A 31 -4.64 8.07 -12.33
N SER A 32 -4.67 7.37 -11.20
CA SER A 32 -4.78 7.95 -9.86
C SER A 32 -3.42 8.28 -9.24
N SER A 33 -2.38 7.48 -9.51
CA SER A 33 -1.14 7.56 -8.75
C SER A 33 0.10 7.02 -9.46
N VAL A 34 1.26 7.43 -8.94
CA VAL A 34 2.57 6.86 -9.26
C VAL A 34 3.08 6.12 -8.03
N MET A 35 3.36 4.83 -8.19
CA MET A 35 3.75 3.92 -7.11
C MET A 35 5.19 3.48 -7.31
N THR A 36 6.01 3.68 -6.29
CA THR A 36 7.45 3.38 -6.27
C THR A 36 7.74 2.26 -5.27
N LEU A 37 8.27 1.14 -5.75
CA LEU A 37 8.62 -0.01 -4.90
C LEU A 37 9.78 0.35 -3.98
N LEU A 38 9.64 0.07 -2.68
CA LEU A 38 10.72 0.25 -1.70
C LEU A 38 11.22 -1.11 -1.18
N ALA A 39 10.32 -2.03 -0.89
CA ALA A 39 10.66 -3.39 -0.46
C ALA A 39 9.54 -4.35 -0.89
N ASP A 40 9.91 -5.49 -1.45
CA ASP A 40 8.95 -6.53 -1.86
C ASP A 40 8.99 -7.72 -0.88
N SER A 41 7.87 -8.44 -0.76
CA SER A 41 7.70 -9.54 0.19
C SER A 41 8.79 -10.62 0.06
N ASP A 42 9.14 -10.95 -1.19
CA ASP A 42 10.15 -11.97 -1.50
C ASP A 42 11.56 -11.57 -1.04
N HIS A 43 11.86 -10.26 -0.99
CA HIS A 43 13.15 -9.74 -0.53
C HIS A 43 13.19 -9.50 0.98
N THR A 44 12.05 -9.49 1.67
CA THR A 44 11.94 -9.28 3.12
C THR A 44 11.62 -10.57 3.88
N GLY A 45 11.73 -11.73 3.24
CA GLY A 45 11.36 -13.01 3.85
C GLY A 45 9.91 -13.04 4.32
N GLY A 46 9.01 -12.40 3.57
CA GLY A 46 7.59 -12.32 3.89
C GLY A 46 7.23 -11.39 5.05
N ARG A 47 8.17 -10.59 5.57
CA ARG A 47 7.93 -9.74 6.74
C ARG A 47 7.16 -8.47 6.39
N LEU A 48 7.50 -7.83 5.28
CA LEU A 48 6.79 -6.64 4.83
C LEU A 48 6.87 -6.41 3.33
N THR A 49 5.87 -5.69 2.82
CA THR A 49 5.95 -5.05 1.51
C THR A 49 5.78 -3.55 1.73
N GLY A 50 6.65 -2.73 1.13
CA GLY A 50 6.62 -1.28 1.27
C GLY A 50 6.70 -0.59 -0.09
N TYR A 51 5.84 0.40 -0.31
CA TYR A 51 5.92 1.27 -1.48
C TYR A 51 5.48 2.69 -1.13
N ARG A 52 5.98 3.67 -1.89
CA ARG A 52 5.54 5.05 -1.83
C ARG A 52 4.55 5.31 -2.95
N SER A 53 3.49 6.07 -2.71
CA SER A 53 2.57 6.51 -3.75
C SER A 53 2.37 8.02 -3.70
N THR A 54 2.43 8.65 -4.86
CA THR A 54 2.09 10.07 -5.04
C THR A 54 0.78 10.21 -5.81
N PHE A 55 -0.10 11.08 -5.33
CA PHE A 55 -1.43 11.34 -5.86
C PHE A 55 -1.54 12.80 -6.30
N ALA A 56 -2.05 13.01 -7.51
CA ALA A 56 -2.38 14.35 -8.00
C ALA A 56 -3.66 14.87 -7.35
N GLU A 57 -3.90 16.18 -7.46
CA GLU A 57 -5.18 16.77 -7.08
C GLU A 57 -6.34 16.08 -7.82
N GLY A 58 -7.39 15.71 -7.08
CA GLY A 58 -8.55 15.01 -7.63
C GLY A 58 -8.35 13.51 -7.90
N ALA A 59 -7.17 12.95 -7.61
CA ALA A 59 -6.92 11.52 -7.75
C ALA A 59 -7.85 10.68 -6.85
N VAL A 60 -8.50 9.68 -7.43
CA VAL A 60 -9.52 8.84 -6.77
C VAL A 60 -8.93 7.65 -5.99
N GLY A 61 -7.60 7.49 -5.99
CA GLY A 61 -6.87 6.49 -5.21
C GLY A 61 -7.40 5.07 -5.35
N ALA A 62 -7.59 4.38 -4.22
CA ALA A 62 -8.10 3.01 -4.17
C ALA A 62 -9.59 2.97 -3.75
N PRO A 63 -10.43 2.17 -4.44
CA PRO A 63 -11.81 1.97 -4.03
C PRO A 63 -11.88 1.15 -2.73
N ALA A 64 -13.08 1.03 -2.16
CA ALA A 64 -13.28 0.28 -0.93
C ALA A 64 -12.86 -1.20 -1.08
N HIS A 65 -11.99 -1.64 -0.19
CA HIS A 65 -11.46 -3.00 -0.13
C HIS A 65 -11.07 -3.39 1.29
N LEU A 66 -10.68 -4.65 1.47
CA LEU A 66 -10.07 -5.14 2.69
C LEU A 66 -8.94 -6.13 2.38
N HIS A 67 -8.08 -6.32 3.38
CA HIS A 67 -7.06 -7.34 3.46
C HIS A 67 -7.49 -8.37 4.51
N THR A 68 -7.32 -9.66 4.24
CA THR A 68 -7.67 -10.74 5.17
C THR A 68 -6.49 -11.21 6.02
N ARG A 69 -5.26 -10.91 5.59
CA ARG A 69 -4.03 -11.34 6.27
C ARG A 69 -3.16 -10.16 6.71
N ALA A 70 -2.93 -9.20 5.83
CA ALA A 70 -2.05 -8.08 6.11
C ALA A 70 -2.75 -6.96 6.89
N ALA A 71 -2.06 -6.38 7.87
CA ALA A 71 -2.34 -5.02 8.29
C ALA A 71 -1.70 -4.05 7.28
N GLU A 72 -2.42 -2.99 6.90
CA GLU A 72 -1.93 -1.94 6.03
C GLU A 72 -1.62 -0.69 6.85
N MET A 73 -0.42 -0.15 6.67
CA MET A 73 0.08 1.03 7.34
C MET A 73 0.21 2.18 6.33
N PHE A 74 -0.20 3.37 6.76
CA PHE A 74 -0.14 4.61 6.01
C PHE A 74 0.69 5.60 6.82
N PHE A 75 1.62 6.28 6.16
CA PHE A 75 2.27 7.47 6.71
C PHE A 75 2.27 8.56 5.64
N VAL A 76 1.62 9.68 5.93
CA VAL A 76 1.53 10.80 4.98
C VAL A 76 2.83 11.60 5.07
N ILE A 77 3.61 11.57 4.00
CA ILE A 77 4.88 12.29 3.87
C ILE A 77 4.60 13.77 3.58
N ASP A 78 3.70 14.04 2.64
CA ASP A 78 3.30 15.39 2.23
C ASP A 78 1.86 15.41 1.70
N GLY A 79 1.23 16.58 1.68
CA GLY A 79 -0.16 16.75 1.26
C GLY A 79 -1.18 16.22 2.27
N ALA A 80 -2.32 15.72 1.76
CA ALA A 80 -3.40 15.20 2.59
C ALA A 80 -4.17 14.07 1.90
N LEU A 81 -4.46 12.99 2.64
CA LEU A 81 -5.16 11.79 2.15
C LEU A 81 -6.52 11.67 2.84
N GLN A 82 -7.61 11.64 2.06
CA GLN A 82 -8.91 11.27 2.62
C GLN A 82 -9.03 9.74 2.63
N VAL A 83 -9.44 9.18 3.78
CA VAL A 83 -9.48 7.74 4.03
C VAL A 83 -10.84 7.34 4.58
N LEU A 84 -11.39 6.24 4.07
CA LEU A 84 -12.50 5.51 4.68
C LEU A 84 -11.95 4.47 5.67
N LEU A 85 -12.54 4.38 6.85
CA LEU A 85 -12.28 3.36 7.87
C LEU A 85 -13.62 2.78 8.35
N GLY A 86 -13.99 1.60 7.84
CA GLY A 86 -15.31 1.03 8.05
C GLY A 86 -16.39 1.92 7.42
N GLU A 87 -17.10 2.67 8.27
CA GLU A 87 -18.17 3.60 7.88
C GLU A 87 -17.79 5.08 8.14
N GLU A 88 -16.59 5.34 8.64
CA GLU A 88 -16.12 6.70 8.93
C GLU A 88 -15.18 7.20 7.84
N ILE A 89 -15.23 8.50 7.57
CA ILE A 89 -14.30 9.18 6.67
C ILE A 89 -13.50 10.19 7.48
N THR A 90 -12.18 10.14 7.32
CA THR A 90 -11.25 11.08 7.93
C THR A 90 -10.26 11.60 6.89
N VAL A 91 -9.55 12.68 7.22
CA VAL A 91 -8.42 13.20 6.45
C VAL A 91 -7.17 13.05 7.28
N LEU A 92 -6.16 12.41 6.70
CA LEU A 92 -4.81 12.34 7.24
C LEU A 92 -3.99 13.48 6.62
N GLU A 93 -3.36 14.30 7.45
CA GLU A 93 -2.46 15.36 7.02
C GLU A 93 -1.00 14.88 7.07
N ALA A 94 -0.07 15.65 6.48
CA ALA A 94 1.35 15.34 6.53
C ALA A 94 1.85 15.12 7.96
N GLY A 95 2.54 14.00 8.19
CA GLY A 95 3.00 13.53 9.50
C GLY A 95 2.04 12.57 10.21
N ASP A 96 0.80 12.44 9.75
CA ASP A 96 -0.15 11.50 10.34
C ASP A 96 0.18 10.06 9.96
N PHE A 97 -0.17 9.17 10.89
CA PHE A 97 0.07 7.74 10.83
C PHE A 97 -1.24 6.98 11.06
N LEU A 98 -1.47 5.93 10.27
CA LEU A 98 -2.63 5.06 10.38
C LEU A 98 -2.20 3.61 10.17
N VAL A 99 -2.77 2.69 10.93
CA VAL A 99 -2.71 1.24 10.67
C VAL A 99 -4.12 0.70 10.60
N VAL A 100 -4.43 0.02 9.50
CA VAL A 100 -5.69 -0.66 9.26
C VAL A 100 -5.50 -2.15 9.54
N PRO A 101 -6.20 -2.74 10.52
CA PRO A 101 -6.09 -4.15 10.80
C PRO A 101 -6.83 -4.99 9.73
N PRO A 102 -6.46 -6.27 9.58
CA PRO A 102 -7.17 -7.19 8.69
C PRO A 102 -8.68 -7.17 8.90
N HIS A 103 -9.42 -7.42 7.83
CA HIS A 103 -10.88 -7.45 7.73
C HIS A 103 -11.59 -6.10 7.94
N THR A 104 -10.86 -5.00 8.03
CA THR A 104 -11.46 -3.65 8.09
C THR A 104 -11.62 -3.10 6.68
N PRO A 105 -12.86 -2.83 6.21
CA PRO A 105 -13.07 -2.11 4.96
C PRO A 105 -12.42 -0.74 5.01
N HIS A 106 -11.63 -0.40 3.99
CA HIS A 106 -11.00 0.90 3.86
C HIS A 106 -10.86 1.29 2.39
N ALA A 107 -10.70 2.59 2.16
CA ALA A 107 -10.52 3.20 0.85
C ALA A 107 -9.72 4.48 1.03
N PHE A 108 -9.13 5.00 -0.04
CA PHE A 108 -8.41 6.26 0.08
C PHE A 108 -8.32 6.98 -1.25
N ALA A 109 -8.20 8.31 -1.17
CA ALA A 109 -8.00 9.19 -2.31
C ALA A 109 -7.26 10.44 -1.84
N ALA A 110 -6.71 11.21 -2.77
CA ALA A 110 -6.23 12.54 -2.43
C ALA A 110 -7.38 13.35 -1.79
N ALA A 111 -7.10 14.10 -0.73
CA ALA A 111 -8.11 14.94 -0.11
C ALA A 111 -8.61 16.01 -1.10
N PRO A 112 -9.87 16.48 -0.97
CA PRO A 112 -10.42 17.45 -1.92
C PRO A 112 -9.53 18.69 -2.08
N GLY A 113 -9.14 19.01 -3.32
CA GLY A 113 -8.28 20.15 -3.64
C GLY A 113 -6.82 20.02 -3.19
N ARG A 114 -6.34 18.80 -2.88
CA ARG A 114 -4.99 18.56 -2.37
C ARG A 114 -4.30 17.45 -3.16
N THR A 115 -2.97 17.51 -3.22
CA THR A 115 -2.11 16.36 -3.55
C THR A 115 -1.87 15.49 -2.32
N ALA A 116 -1.33 14.29 -2.51
CA ALA A 116 -0.85 13.46 -1.40
C ALA A 116 0.42 12.69 -1.77
N ASP A 117 1.27 12.45 -0.79
CA ASP A 117 2.45 11.59 -0.88
C ASP A 117 2.50 10.70 0.35
N VAL A 118 2.43 9.38 0.14
CA VAL A 118 2.12 8.43 1.21
C VAL A 118 3.04 7.22 1.13
N LEU A 119 3.61 6.83 2.26
CA LEU A 119 4.25 5.54 2.44
C LEU A 119 3.21 4.50 2.85
N PHE A 120 3.11 3.43 2.08
CA PHE A 120 2.31 2.25 2.38
C PHE A 120 3.20 1.10 2.81
N VAL A 121 2.84 0.40 3.88
CA VAL A 121 3.51 -0.83 4.33
C VAL A 121 2.49 -1.89 4.71
N PHE A 122 2.75 -3.13 4.30
CA PHE A 122 1.92 -4.29 4.58
C PHE A 122 2.70 -5.25 5.47
N THR A 123 2.07 -5.73 6.54
CA THR A 123 2.64 -6.77 7.41
C THR A 123 1.60 -7.84 7.78
N PRO A 124 1.88 -9.14 7.57
CA PRO A 124 3.03 -9.70 6.85
C PRO A 124 3.11 -9.20 5.40
N GLY A 125 4.27 -9.37 4.76
CA GLY A 125 4.47 -8.98 3.37
C GLY A 125 3.53 -9.73 2.42
N ALA A 126 3.08 -9.04 1.39
CA ALA A 126 2.21 -9.57 0.34
C ALA A 126 2.78 -9.23 -1.05
N GLY A 127 2.34 -9.94 -2.09
CA GLY A 127 2.67 -9.63 -3.50
C GLY A 127 2.03 -8.34 -4.00
N ARG A 128 2.01 -7.29 -3.19
CA ARG A 128 1.24 -6.06 -3.44
C ARG A 128 1.75 -5.31 -4.66
N PHE A 129 3.06 -5.27 -4.88
CA PHE A 129 3.60 -4.55 -6.04
C PHE A 129 3.30 -5.28 -7.36
N ASP A 130 3.26 -6.62 -7.35
CA ASP A 130 2.75 -7.41 -8.48
C ASP A 130 1.29 -7.10 -8.81
N TYR A 131 0.44 -6.95 -7.78
CA TYR A 131 -0.93 -6.48 -7.97
C TYR A 131 -0.99 -5.10 -8.62
N LEU A 132 -0.16 -4.15 -8.16
CA LEU A 132 -0.11 -2.80 -8.74
C LEU A 132 0.39 -2.81 -10.20
N ARG A 133 1.31 -3.70 -10.55
CA ARG A 133 1.72 -3.95 -11.94
C ARG A 133 0.53 -4.46 -12.78
N LEU A 134 -0.19 -5.47 -12.27
CA LEU A 134 -1.38 -6.03 -12.93
C LEU A 134 -2.44 -4.95 -13.15
N LEU A 135 -2.74 -4.15 -12.12
CA LEU A 135 -3.68 -3.03 -12.18
C LEU A 135 -3.29 -2.05 -13.29
N GLY A 136 -2.02 -1.66 -13.35
CA GLY A 136 -1.50 -0.79 -14.41
C GLY A 136 -1.69 -1.38 -15.82
N ARG A 137 -1.46 -2.69 -16.01
CA ARG A 137 -1.70 -3.36 -17.30
C ARG A 137 -3.19 -3.35 -17.67
N VAL A 138 -4.08 -3.67 -16.72
CA VAL A 138 -5.53 -3.63 -16.95
C VAL A 138 -5.99 -2.23 -17.34
N MET A 139 -5.50 -1.18 -16.67
CA MET A 139 -5.84 0.21 -17.01
C MET A 139 -5.34 0.64 -18.40
N ARG A 140 -4.28 0.02 -18.92
CA ARG A 140 -3.80 0.24 -20.29
C ARG A 140 -4.46 -0.68 -21.34
N GLY A 141 -5.36 -1.56 -20.93
CA GLY A 141 -5.99 -2.55 -21.81
C GLY A 141 -5.05 -3.69 -22.24
N GLU A 142 -3.97 -3.91 -21.50
CA GLU A 142 -2.96 -4.95 -21.77
C GLU A 142 -3.26 -6.28 -21.05
N ALA A 143 -4.23 -6.29 -20.14
CA ALA A 143 -4.65 -7.44 -19.34
C ALA A 143 -6.18 -7.41 -19.12
N ASP A 144 -6.77 -8.56 -18.85
CA ASP A 144 -8.22 -8.67 -18.62
C ASP A 144 -8.57 -8.16 -17.21
N PRO A 145 -9.55 -7.24 -17.04
CA PRO A 145 -10.06 -6.86 -15.72
C PRO A 145 -10.45 -8.05 -14.82
N GLN A 146 -10.84 -9.19 -15.41
CA GLN A 146 -11.15 -10.41 -14.68
C GLN A 146 -9.93 -10.97 -13.93
N GLU A 147 -8.70 -10.75 -14.41
CA GLU A 147 -7.47 -11.18 -13.73
C GLU A 147 -7.33 -10.53 -12.35
N ILE A 148 -7.77 -9.27 -12.19
CA ILE A 148 -7.75 -8.59 -10.88
C ILE A 148 -8.67 -9.32 -9.92
N LYS A 149 -9.89 -9.66 -10.35
CA LYS A 149 -10.87 -10.35 -9.51
C LYS A 149 -10.36 -11.75 -9.12
N ASP A 150 -9.82 -12.49 -10.07
CA ASP A 150 -9.30 -13.85 -9.85
C ASP A 150 -8.06 -13.87 -8.96
N SER A 151 -7.35 -12.73 -8.88
CA SER A 151 -6.14 -12.59 -8.07
C SER A 151 -6.38 -12.17 -6.60
N SER A 152 -7.64 -11.95 -6.18
CA SER A 152 -7.98 -11.41 -4.86
C SER A 152 -7.30 -12.17 -3.71
N GLU A 153 -7.40 -13.51 -3.70
CA GLU A 153 -6.78 -14.37 -2.67
C GLU A 153 -5.24 -14.33 -2.69
N ARG A 154 -4.66 -14.27 -3.90
CA ARG A 154 -3.21 -14.23 -4.09
C ARG A 154 -2.62 -12.94 -3.54
N PHE A 155 -3.25 -11.81 -3.85
CA PHE A 155 -2.76 -10.49 -3.46
C PHE A 155 -3.39 -9.93 -2.19
N ASP A 156 -4.22 -10.73 -1.51
CA ASP A 156 -4.92 -10.37 -0.28
C ASP A 156 -5.73 -9.08 -0.43
N ASN A 157 -6.38 -8.86 -1.58
CA ASN A 157 -7.10 -7.63 -1.87
C ASN A 157 -8.53 -7.93 -2.32
N HIS A 158 -9.50 -7.64 -1.46
CA HIS A 158 -10.89 -7.99 -1.67
C HIS A 158 -11.74 -6.72 -1.73
N TYR A 159 -12.27 -6.41 -2.91
CA TYR A 159 -13.15 -5.24 -3.06
C TYR A 159 -14.49 -5.48 -2.35
N VAL A 160 -15.02 -4.40 -1.77
CA VAL A 160 -16.30 -4.37 -1.07
C VAL A 160 -17.09 -3.13 -1.50
N ASP A 161 -18.42 -3.17 -1.39
CA ASP A 161 -19.20 -1.95 -1.58
C ASP A 161 -19.11 -1.08 -0.32
N SER A 162 -19.04 0.23 -0.52
CA SER A 162 -19.20 1.23 0.53
C SER A 162 -20.03 2.38 -0.02
N PRO A 163 -21.33 2.44 0.31
CA PRO A 163 -22.18 3.57 -0.05
C PRO A 163 -21.62 4.89 0.47
N VAL A 164 -21.10 4.90 1.70
CA VAL A 164 -20.48 6.06 2.34
C VAL A 164 -19.33 6.62 1.50
N TRP A 165 -18.44 5.75 1.01
CA TRP A 165 -17.32 6.18 0.16
C TRP A 165 -17.79 6.67 -1.21
N ARG A 166 -18.74 5.98 -1.83
CA ARG A 166 -19.30 6.39 -3.13
C ARG A 166 -19.96 7.77 -3.04
N GLU A 167 -20.74 8.02 -2.00
CA GLU A 167 -21.38 9.32 -1.75
C GLU A 167 -20.34 10.41 -1.51
N ALA A 168 -19.30 10.12 -0.72
CA ALA A 168 -18.23 11.07 -0.47
C ALA A 168 -17.44 11.42 -1.73
N LEU A 169 -17.17 10.46 -2.63
CA LEU A 169 -16.54 10.74 -3.92
C LEU A 169 -17.46 11.55 -4.85
N ALA A 170 -18.76 11.25 -4.87
CA ALA A 170 -19.72 11.97 -5.70
C ALA A 170 -19.91 13.43 -5.26
N ALA A 171 -19.78 13.71 -3.96
CA ALA A 171 -19.86 15.07 -3.40
C ALA A 171 -18.64 15.95 -3.71
N ARG A 172 -17.60 15.42 -4.38
CA ARG A 172 -16.40 16.18 -4.79
C ARG A 172 -16.57 16.92 -6.12
N ALA A 173 -17.68 16.68 -6.83
CA ALA A 173 -17.97 17.27 -8.14
C ALA A 173 -18.42 18.73 -8.06
#